data_AF-A0A2Z4LAP6-F1
#
_entry.id   AF-A0A2Z4LAP6-F1
#
_cell.length_a   1.000
_cell.length_b   1.000
_cell.length_c   1.000
_cell.angle_alpha   90.00
_cell.angle_beta   90.00
_cell.angle_gamma   90.00
#
_symmetry.space_group_name_H-M   'P 1'
#
loop_
_entity.id
_entity.type
_entity.pdbx_description
1 polymer ?
#
loop_
_entity_poly.entity_id
_entity_poly.type
_entity_poly.pdbx_seq_one_letter_code
_entity_poly.pdbx_strand_id
1 'polypeptide(L)'
;MKNKEEFWKPLENESIGGVLVEVNENAGKYDDTLYKIRSDDKTYCVWESVELKVLFDNVEVDDRIYLKYVGITKSGEYYKKIYELEIL
;
A
#
# COMPACT_ATOMS: atom_id res chain seq x y z
N MET A 1 -15.67 -5.07 -17.44
CA MET A 1 -15.41 -6.14 -16.45
C MET A 1 -15.17 -5.45 -15.11
N LYS A 2 -15.86 -5.85 -14.03
CA LYS A 2 -15.55 -5.31 -12.70
C LYS A 2 -14.21 -5.91 -12.27
N ASN A 3 -13.16 -5.10 -12.17
CA ASN A 3 -11.92 -5.54 -11.55
C ASN A 3 -12.25 -6.01 -10.13
N LYS A 4 -11.74 -7.17 -9.73
CA LYS A 4 -11.99 -7.70 -8.40
C LYS A 4 -11.13 -6.90 -7.42
N GLU A 5 -11.76 -5.98 -6.70
CA GLU A 5 -11.11 -5.22 -5.63
C GLU A 5 -10.98 -6.08 -4.37
N GLU A 6 -9.81 -6.10 -3.75
CA GLU A 6 -9.57 -6.76 -2.47
C GLU A 6 -8.71 -5.91 -1.54
N PHE A 7 -9.06 -5.86 -0.25
CA PHE A 7 -8.23 -5.19 0.75
C PHE A 7 -7.00 -6.03 1.05
N TRP A 8 -5.82 -5.46 0.86
CA TRP A 8 -4.57 -6.16 1.11
C TRP A 8 -4.32 -6.28 2.61
N LYS A 9 -4.21 -7.52 3.09
CA LYS A 9 -3.95 -7.87 4.48
C LYS A 9 -2.71 -8.77 4.53
N PRO A 10 -1.51 -8.18 4.33
CA PRO A 10 -0.32 -8.99 4.09
C PRO A 10 0.11 -9.81 5.30
N LEU A 11 0.62 -11.00 5.00
CA LEU A 11 1.49 -11.75 5.90
C LEU A 11 2.93 -11.25 5.77
N GLU A 12 3.75 -11.50 6.80
CA GLU A 12 5.15 -11.09 6.79
C GLU A 12 5.88 -11.61 5.54
N ASN A 13 6.67 -10.73 4.91
CA ASN A 13 7.36 -10.94 3.63
C ASN A 13 6.46 -11.11 2.40
N GLU A 14 5.14 -10.97 2.53
CA GLU A 14 4.24 -10.92 1.39
C GLU A 14 4.43 -9.62 0.59
N SER A 15 4.22 -9.70 -0.71
CA SER A 15 4.38 -8.58 -1.62
C SER A 15 3.29 -8.55 -2.68
N ILE A 16 3.05 -7.36 -3.20
CA ILE A 16 2.19 -7.10 -4.35
C ILE A 16 2.96 -6.21 -5.33
N GLY A 17 2.79 -6.48 -6.62
CA GLY A 17 3.33 -5.66 -7.70
C GLY A 17 2.20 -5.22 -8.62
N GLY A 18 2.27 -4.01 -9.14
CA GLY A 18 1.23 -3.49 -10.01
C GLY A 18 1.42 -2.03 -10.37
N VAL A 19 0.39 -1.44 -10.95
CA VAL A 19 0.36 -0.01 -11.27
C VAL A 19 -0.49 0.70 -10.22
N LEU A 20 0.00 1.79 -9.64
CA LEU A 20 -0.81 2.66 -8.79
C LEU A 20 -1.86 3.34 -9.69
N VAL A 21 -3.14 3.03 -9.50
CA VAL A 21 -4.21 3.52 -10.38
C VAL A 21 -5.09 4.58 -9.75
N GLU A 22 -5.09 4.69 -8.41
CA GLU A 22 -5.95 5.61 -7.68
C GLU A 22 -5.35 5.88 -6.29
N VAL A 23 -5.40 7.14 -5.86
CA VAL A 23 -5.08 7.58 -4.50
C VAL A 23 -6.30 8.32 -3.98
N ASN A 24 -7.03 7.70 -3.05
CA ASN A 24 -8.20 8.31 -2.43
C ASN A 24 -7.82 8.87 -1.07
N GLU A 25 -7.52 10.15 -1.04
CA GLU A 25 -7.28 10.90 0.19
C GLU A 25 -8.58 11.04 1.01
N ASN A 26 -8.47 11.06 2.34
CA ASN A 26 -9.60 11.25 3.26
C ASN A 26 -10.73 10.22 3.10
N ALA A 27 -10.40 8.99 2.70
CA ALA A 27 -11.38 7.92 2.47
C ALA A 27 -11.73 7.14 3.75
N GLY A 28 -10.82 7.10 4.72
CA GLY A 28 -10.98 6.39 5.98
C GLY A 28 -11.73 7.16 7.06
N LYS A 29 -12.08 6.48 8.16
CA LYS A 29 -12.72 7.08 9.35
C LYS A 29 -11.82 8.11 10.06
N TYR A 30 -10.51 8.04 9.81
CA TYR A 30 -9.49 8.91 10.40
C TYR A 30 -8.75 9.74 9.35
N ASP A 31 -9.43 10.07 8.25
CA ASP A 31 -8.85 10.75 7.08
C ASP A 31 -7.71 9.96 6.42
N ASP A 32 -7.66 8.64 6.64
CA ASP A 32 -6.66 7.76 6.05
C ASP A 32 -6.79 7.72 4.52
N THR A 33 -5.64 7.74 3.84
CA THR A 33 -5.55 7.55 2.38
C THR A 33 -5.74 6.08 2.02
N LEU A 34 -6.42 5.81 0.90
CA LEU A 34 -6.51 4.49 0.30
C LEU A 34 -5.78 4.47 -1.05
N TYR A 35 -4.72 3.66 -1.13
CA TYR A 35 -3.97 3.41 -2.36
C TYR A 35 -4.57 2.22 -3.09
N LYS A 36 -4.85 2.34 -4.40
CA LYS A 36 -5.30 1.22 -5.24
C LYS A 36 -4.21 0.81 -6.22
N ILE A 37 -3.76 -0.44 -6.10
CA ILE A 37 -2.70 -1.01 -6.93
C ILE A 37 -3.31 -2.08 -7.83
N ARG A 38 -3.29 -1.86 -9.15
CA ARG A 38 -3.81 -2.81 -10.13
C ARG A 38 -2.72 -3.80 -10.55
N SER A 39 -2.98 -5.08 -10.31
CA SER A 39 -2.15 -6.22 -10.70
C SER A 39 -2.96 -7.11 -11.63
N ASP A 40 -2.52 -7.30 -12.88
CA ASP A 40 -3.12 -8.16 -13.92
C ASP A 40 -4.67 -8.23 -13.94
N ASP A 41 -5.28 -9.07 -13.09
CA ASP A 41 -6.71 -9.37 -13.02
C ASP A 41 -7.45 -8.77 -11.81
N LYS A 42 -6.73 -8.10 -10.90
CA LYS A 42 -7.27 -7.59 -9.63
C LYS A 42 -6.73 -6.22 -9.23
N THR A 43 -7.37 -5.63 -8.24
CA THR A 43 -6.97 -4.35 -7.66
C THR A 43 -6.86 -4.49 -6.15
N TYR A 44 -5.66 -4.26 -5.63
CA TYR A 44 -5.39 -4.28 -4.20
C TYR A 44 -5.67 -2.90 -3.61
N CYS A 45 -6.54 -2.87 -2.60
CA CYS A 45 -6.85 -1.70 -1.81
C CYS A 45 -5.95 -1.72 -0.56
N VAL A 46 -5.01 -0.78 -0.47
CA VAL A 46 -4.02 -0.66 0.60
C VAL A 46 -4.33 0.57 1.43
N TRP A 47 -4.71 0.35 2.69
CA TRP A 47 -4.90 1.46 3.63
C TRP A 47 -3.57 2.06 4.05
N GLU A 48 -3.54 3.38 4.13
CA GLU A 48 -2.40 4.12 4.64
C GLU A 48 -1.99 3.67 6.04
N SER A 49 -0.69 3.77 6.28
CA SER A 49 -0.10 3.83 7.60
C SER A 49 0.99 4.91 7.57
N VAL A 50 1.48 5.32 8.73
CA VAL A 50 2.54 6.34 8.82
C VAL A 50 3.75 6.00 7.94
N GLU A 51 4.17 4.74 7.92
CA GLU A 51 5.29 4.29 7.09
C GLU A 51 4.95 4.35 5.59
N LEU A 52 3.75 3.89 5.21
CA LEU A 52 3.32 3.90 3.81
C LEU A 52 3.18 5.32 3.27
N LYS A 53 2.67 6.25 4.07
CA LYS A 53 2.57 7.66 3.66
C LYS A 53 3.92 8.20 3.20
N VAL A 54 4.97 7.99 4.02
CA VAL A 54 6.34 8.42 3.69
C VAL A 54 6.86 7.74 2.42
N LEU A 55 6.56 6.46 2.22
CA LEU A 55 7.00 5.74 1.02
C LEU A 55 6.26 6.21 -0.25
N PHE A 56 4.99 6.58 -0.12
CA PHE A 56 4.16 7.03 -1.24
C PHE A 56 4.30 8.53 -1.55
N ASP A 57 5.00 9.33 -0.73
CA ASP A 57 5.24 10.76 -0.98
C ASP A 57 5.91 11.04 -2.35
N ASN A 58 6.61 10.06 -2.93
CA ASN A 58 7.28 10.17 -4.23
C ASN A 58 6.70 9.23 -5.31
N VAL A 59 5.50 8.67 -5.09
CA VAL A 59 4.85 7.76 -6.04
C VAL A 59 3.67 8.48 -6.68
N GLU A 60 3.62 8.48 -8.00
CA GLU A 60 2.53 9.09 -8.78
C GLU A 60 1.56 8.03 -9.32
N VAL A 61 0.34 8.45 -9.64
CA VAL A 61 -0.60 7.60 -10.39
C VAL A 61 0.03 7.24 -11.74
N ASP A 62 -0.20 6.01 -12.19
CA ASP A 62 0.41 5.34 -13.33
C ASP A 62 1.84 4.81 -13.11
N ASP A 63 2.48 5.08 -11.97
CA ASP A 63 3.74 4.42 -11.62
C ASP A 63 3.53 2.91 -11.43
N ARG A 64 4.47 2.14 -11.99
CA ARG A 64 4.58 0.72 -11.68
C ARG A 64 5.40 0.57 -10.40
N ILE A 65 4.83 -0.11 -9.41
CA ILE A 65 5.44 -0.28 -8.10
C ILE A 65 5.47 -1.73 -7.67
N TYR A 66 6.42 -2.03 -6.80
CA TYR A 66 6.50 -3.25 -6.02
C TYR A 66 6.48 -2.88 -4.53
N LEU A 67 5.48 -3.38 -3.81
CA LEU A 67 5.28 -3.11 -2.39
C LEU A 67 5.36 -4.41 -1.60
N LYS A 68 6.25 -4.46 -0.61
CA LYS A 68 6.45 -5.62 0.26
C LYS A 68 6.23 -5.24 1.71
N TYR A 69 5.46 -6.06 2.43
CA TYR A 69 5.36 -5.96 3.87
C TYR A 69 6.48 -6.77 4.52
N VAL A 70 7.42 -6.10 5.18
CA VAL A 70 8.58 -6.74 5.79
C VAL A 70 8.23 -7.36 7.13
N GLY A 71 7.33 -6.74 7.90
CA GLY A 71 6.94 -7.21 9.23
C GLY A 71 6.73 -6.06 10.21
N ILE A 72 6.89 -6.36 11.49
CA ILE A 72 6.84 -5.36 12.57
C ILE A 72 8.21 -5.15 13.19
N THR A 73 8.52 -3.91 13.56
CA THR A 73 9.71 -3.58 14.35
C THR A 73 9.35 -2.79 15.59
N LYS A 74 10.18 -2.90 16.63
CA LYS A 74 10.00 -2.16 17.88
C LYS A 74 10.47 -0.71 17.68
N SER A 75 9.64 0.25 18.08
CA SER A 75 9.94 1.68 18.07
C SER A 75 9.58 2.26 19.44
N GLY A 76 10.58 2.35 20.32
CA GLY A 76 10.38 2.71 21.73
C GLY A 76 9.53 1.66 22.46
N GLU A 77 8.41 2.09 23.05
CA GLU A 77 7.43 1.21 23.71
C GLU A 77 6.38 0.64 22.75
N TYR A 78 6.39 1.06 21.48
CA TYR A 78 5.40 0.69 20.47
C TYR A 78 5.99 -0.24 19.39
N TYR A 79 5.11 -0.79 18.56
CA TYR A 79 5.47 -1.54 17.38
C TYR A 79 4.98 -0.80 16.14
N LYS A 80 5.81 -0.73 15.10
CA LYS A 80 5.42 -0.18 13.80
C LYS A 80 5.56 -1.23 12.71
N LYS A 81 4.68 -1.16 11.72
CA LYS A 81 4.80 -1.96 10.50
C LYS A 81 5.90 -1.38 9.61
N ILE A 82 6.66 -2.25 8.96
CA ILE A 82 7.70 -1.90 8.02
C ILE A 82 7.31 -2.39 6.63
N TYR A 83 7.54 -1.52 5.65
CA TYR A 83 7.30 -1.79 4.26
C TYR A 83 8.53 -1.42 3.45
N GLU A 84 8.72 -2.11 2.34
CA GLU A 84 9.68 -1.76 1.29
C GLU A 84 8.87 -1.42 0.04
N LEU A 85 9.15 -0.28 -0.59
CA LEU A 85 8.52 0.15 -1.83
C LEU A 85 9.61 0.44 -2.87
N GLU A 86 9.42 -0.09 -4.07
CA GLU A 86 10.26 0.15 -5.25
C GLU A 86 9.38 0.64 -6.40
N ILE A 87 9.82 1.69 -7.10
CA ILE A 87 9.22 2.20 -8.34
C ILE A 87 10.03 1.61 -9.52
N LEU A 88 9.35 1.02 -10.50
CA LEU A 88 9.91 0.21 -11.59
C LEU A 88 9.89 0.91 -12.96
#